data_AF-A0A965KJR3-F1
#
_entry.id   AF-A0A965KJR3-F1
#
_cell.length_a   1.000
_cell.length_b   1.000
_cell.length_c   1.000
_cell.angle_alpha   90.00
_cell.angle_beta   90.00
_cell.angle_gamma   90.00
#
_symmetry.space_group_name_H-M   'P 1'
#
loop_
_entity.id
_entity.type
_entity.pdbx_description
1 polymer ?
#
loop_
_entity_poly.entity_id
_entity_poly.type
_entity_poly.pdbx_seq_one_letter_code
_entity_poly.pdbx_strand_id
1 'polypeptide(L)' 'LAKYNIPYTDDEATDSLTTKLSRFYADRTLTKNPITPADQAEAYFLLVTNRLSKTTGQVITVDGGLHEAFLR' A
#
# COMPACT_ATOMS: atom_id res chain seq x y z
N LEU A 1 15.61 -5.48 -3.29
CA LEU A 1 15.02 -6.76 -3.74
C LEU A 1 15.74 -7.98 -3.15
N ALA A 2 17.08 -7.93 -3.00
CA ALA A 2 17.90 -8.97 -2.37
C ALA A 2 17.38 -9.48 -1.00
N LYS A 3 16.92 -8.59 -0.11
CA LYS A 3 16.35 -8.96 1.22
C LYS A 3 15.27 -10.05 1.13
N TYR A 4 14.53 -10.08 0.02
CA TYR A 4 13.39 -10.98 -0.19
C TYR A 4 13.66 -12.03 -1.27
N ASN A 5 14.91 -12.15 -1.73
CA ASN A 5 15.30 -13.02 -2.86
C ASN A 5 14.43 -12.82 -4.12
N ILE A 6 13.98 -11.59 -4.38
CA ILE A 6 13.24 -11.25 -5.61
C ILE A 6 14.27 -11.04 -6.72
N PRO A 7 14.16 -11.68 -7.90
CA PRO A 7 15.13 -11.53 -8.99
C PRO A 7 15.22 -10.10 -9.56
N TYR A 8 16.44 -9.60 -9.72
CA TYR A 8 16.75 -8.30 -10.34
C TYR A 8 18.18 -8.28 -10.89
N THR A 9 18.48 -7.30 -11.74
CA THR A 9 19.85 -7.01 -12.21
C THR A 9 20.28 -5.61 -11.77
N ASP A 10 21.58 -5.35 -11.68
CA ASP A 10 22.11 -4.06 -11.20
C ASP A 10 21.90 -2.91 -12.19
N ASP A 11 21.67 -3.22 -13.47
CA ASP A 11 21.38 -2.29 -14.56
C ASP A 11 19.88 -2.09 -14.81
N GLU A 12 19.01 -2.77 -14.05
CA GLU A 12 17.57 -2.66 -14.20
C GLU A 12 17.06 -1.28 -13.74
N ALA A 13 16.15 -0.69 -14.54
CA ALA A 13 15.61 0.64 -14.26
C ALA A 13 14.84 0.69 -12.92
N THR A 14 14.97 1.82 -12.22
CA THR A 14 14.34 2.07 -10.91
C THR A 14 12.83 1.79 -10.89
N ASP A 15 12.10 2.16 -11.95
CA ASP A 15 10.66 1.95 -12.03
C ASP A 15 10.30 0.45 -12.08
N SER A 16 11.11 -0.36 -12.78
CA SER A 16 10.94 -1.81 -12.84
C SER A 16 11.22 -2.45 -11.48
N LEU A 17 12.31 -2.02 -10.81
CA LEU A 17 12.64 -2.47 -9.46
C LEU A 17 11.54 -2.14 -8.44
N THR A 18 11.00 -0.93 -8.52
CA THR A 18 9.89 -0.46 -7.66
C THR A 18 8.63 -1.27 -7.91
N THR A 19 8.31 -1.54 -9.17
CA THR A 19 7.15 -2.34 -9.57
C THR A 19 7.25 -3.78 -9.07
N LYS A 20 8.43 -4.40 -9.16
CA LYS A 20 8.67 -5.74 -8.60
C LYS A 20 8.46 -5.77 -7.09
N LEU A 21 8.99 -4.78 -6.38
CA LEU A 21 8.85 -4.70 -4.93
C LEU A 21 7.40 -4.45 -4.51
N SER A 22 6.70 -3.53 -5.19
CA SER A 22 5.31 -3.20 -4.88
C SER A 22 4.40 -4.40 -5.13
N ARG A 23 4.62 -5.14 -6.23
CA ARG A 23 3.90 -6.38 -6.51
C ARG A 23 4.12 -7.44 -5.45
N PHE A 24 5.38 -7.64 -5.05
CA PHE A 24 5.72 -8.60 -4.00
C PHE A 24 4.95 -8.33 -2.70
N TYR A 25 4.84 -7.08 -2.26
CA TYR A 25 4.03 -6.75 -1.08
C TYR A 25 2.53 -6.91 -1.32
N ALA A 26 2.04 -6.47 -2.49
CA ALA A 26 0.64 -6.58 -2.86
C ALA A 26 0.13 -8.03 -2.73
N ASP A 27 0.91 -9.01 -3.17
CA ASP A 27 0.53 -10.43 -3.15
C ASP A 27 0.25 -11.00 -1.75
N ARG A 28 0.62 -10.28 -0.68
CA ARG A 28 0.35 -10.64 0.73
C ARG A 28 -0.89 -9.99 1.32
N THR A 29 -1.52 -9.11 0.57
CA THR A 29 -2.73 -8.39 0.97
C THR A 29 -3.97 -9.07 0.37
N LEU A 30 -5.14 -8.82 0.95
CA LEU A 30 -6.40 -9.38 0.47
C LEU A 30 -6.72 -8.95 -0.98
N THR A 31 -6.49 -7.68 -1.32
CA THR A 31 -6.85 -7.13 -2.64
C THR A 31 -5.84 -7.47 -3.73
N LYS A 32 -4.60 -7.85 -3.36
CA LYS A 32 -3.50 -8.12 -4.29
C LYS A 32 -3.17 -6.97 -5.24
N ASN A 33 -3.52 -5.75 -4.87
CA ASN A 33 -3.21 -4.54 -5.61
C ASN A 33 -2.09 -3.77 -4.90
N PRO A 34 -1.08 -3.26 -5.63
CA PRO A 34 -0.09 -2.37 -5.06
C PRO A 34 -0.75 -1.15 -4.42
N ILE A 35 -0.33 -0.80 -3.21
CA ILE A 35 -0.71 0.45 -2.56
C ILE A 35 0.35 1.49 -2.90
N THR A 36 -0.09 2.59 -3.49
CA THR A 36 0.74 3.70 -3.95
C THR A 36 0.60 4.91 -3.01
N PRO A 37 1.50 5.90 -3.10
CA PRO A 37 1.32 7.17 -2.39
C PRO A 37 0.02 7.91 -2.75
N ALA A 38 -0.49 7.71 -3.98
CA ALA A 38 -1.75 8.32 -4.41
C ALA A 38 -2.95 7.74 -3.64
N ASP A 39 -2.93 6.45 -3.33
CA ASP A 39 -4.00 5.81 -2.54
C ASP A 39 -4.06 6.36 -1.11
N GLN A 40 -2.89 6.63 -0.50
CA GLN A 40 -2.81 7.29 0.80
C GLN A 40 -3.33 8.74 0.73
N ALA A 41 -2.96 9.47 -0.32
CA ALA A 41 -3.39 10.85 -0.52
C ALA A 41 -4.92 10.96 -0.67
N GLU A 42 -5.57 10.01 -1.35
CA GLU A 42 -7.03 9.97 -1.46
C GLU A 42 -7.68 9.78 -0.08
N ALA A 43 -7.15 8.89 0.76
CA ALA A 43 -7.67 8.71 2.11
C ALA A 43 -7.53 9.98 2.98
N TYR A 44 -6.38 10.66 2.89
CA TYR A 44 -6.20 11.96 3.55
C TYR A 44 -7.19 12.98 3.04
N PHE A 45 -7.38 13.08 1.73
CA PHE A 45 -8.34 14.00 1.11
C PHE A 45 -9.76 13.77 1.64
N LEU A 46 -10.20 12.52 1.77
CA LEU A 46 -11.51 12.21 2.34
C LEU A 46 -11.63 12.66 3.81
N LEU A 47 -10.56 12.50 4.60
CA LEU A 47 -10.53 12.87 6.01
C LEU A 47 -10.48 14.39 6.26
N VAL A 48 -9.73 15.13 5.44
CA VAL A 48 -9.52 16.58 5.64
C VAL A 48 -10.59 17.46 4.98
N THR A 49 -11.45 16.87 4.15
CA THR A 49 -12.56 17.57 3.50
C THR A 49 -13.88 17.38 4.27
N ASN A 50 -14.91 18.12 3.87
CA ASN A 50 -16.24 18.02 4.48
C ASN A 50 -16.97 16.68 4.20
N ARG A 51 -16.35 15.76 3.44
CA ARG A 51 -16.96 14.47 3.06
C ARG A 51 -17.19 13.56 4.27
N LEU A 52 -16.36 13.68 5.31
CA LEU A 52 -16.48 12.93 6.56
C LEU A 52 -16.66 13.85 7.78
N SER A 53 -17.43 14.93 7.62
CA SER A 53 -17.57 16.02 8.62
C SER A 53 -18.10 15.62 10.01
N LYS A 54 -18.58 14.38 10.19
CA LYS A 54 -19.07 13.83 11.46
C LYS A 54 -18.25 12.64 11.95
N THR A 55 -17.15 12.31 11.28
CA THR A 55 -16.27 11.19 11.64
C THR A 55 -15.09 11.70 12.45
N THR A 56 -14.83 11.10 13.61
CA THR A 56 -13.66 11.42 14.45
C THR A 56 -13.21 10.19 15.24
N GLY A 57 -11.95 10.20 15.69
CA GLY A 57 -11.36 9.14 16.51
C GLY A 57 -11.19 7.79 15.81
N GLN A 58 -11.41 7.72 14.50
CA GLN A 58 -11.29 6.49 13.72
C GLN A 58 -9.90 6.33 13.14
N VAL A 59 -9.42 5.09 13.08
CA VAL A 59 -8.24 4.69 12.31
C VAL A 59 -8.74 4.04 11.03
N ILE A 60 -8.41 4.65 9.88
CA ILE A 60 -8.74 4.09 8.56
C ILE A 60 -7.47 3.49 7.98
N THR A 61 -7.47 2.18 7.75
CA THR A 61 -6.32 1.49 7.14
C THR A 61 -6.40 1.56 5.62
N VAL A 62 -5.25 1.80 4.98
CA VAL A 62 -5.07 1.81 3.52
C VAL A 62 -3.91 0.87 3.20
N ASP A 63 -4.17 -0.42 3.31
CA ASP A 63 -3.13 -1.46 3.31
C ASP A 63 -3.48 -2.67 2.42
N GLY A 64 -4.59 -2.58 1.66
CA GLY A 64 -5.07 -3.68 0.83
C GLY A 64 -5.62 -4.88 1.62
N GLY A 65 -5.85 -4.74 2.93
CA GLY A 65 -6.27 -5.82 3.81
C GLY A 65 -5.09 -6.72 4.16
N LEU A 66 -4.05 -6.15 4.79
CA LEU A 66 -2.92 -6.93 5.28
C LEU A 66 -3.41 -7.90 6.36
N HIS A 67 -3.05 -9.19 6.25
CA HIS A 67 -3.56 -10.21 7.19
C HIS A 67 -3.21 -9.92 8.66
N GLU A 68 -2.07 -9.27 8.91
CA GLU A 68 -1.62 -8.87 10.24
C GLU A 68 -2.45 -7.73 10.85
N ALA A 69 -3.21 -6.99 10.03
CA ALA A 69 -4.07 -5.90 10.49
C ALA A 69 -5.43 -6.37 11.03
N PHE A 70 -5.79 -7.66 10.85
CA PHE A 70 -7.00 -8.22 11.41
C PHE A 70 -6.76 -8.65 12.87
N LEU A 71 -7.51 -8.04 13.80
CA LEU A 71 -7.60 -8.53 15.17
C LEU A 71 -8.16 -9.97 15.17
N ARG A 72 -7.50 -10.86 15.91
CA ARG A 72 -7.97 -12.23 16.18
C ARG A 72 -8.66 -12.31 17.52
#